data_AF-H7FLU7-F1
#
_entry.id   AF-H7FLU7-F1
#
_cell.length_a   1.000
_cell.length_b   1.000
_cell.length_c   1.000
_cell.angle_alpha   90.00
_cell.angle_beta   90.00
_cell.angle_gamma   90.00
#
_symmetry.space_group_name_H-M   'P 1'
#
loop_
_entity.id
_entity.type
_entity.pdbx_description
1 polymer ?
#
loop_
_entity_poly.entity_id
_entity_poly.type
_entity_poly.pdbx_seq_one_letter_code
_entity_poly.pdbx_strand_id
1 'polypeptide(L)'
;MQHAFYNFSVLEKRRIDIAVEVSYADDLDKVEDVVLSTIKNCDGAIDKDLTVFDYSEFDSSSINFNIRFWIEYPGEPSYFAMKNKAIKAIKKAFDEQDITIPFPIRTLDFGIKGGQKLSQMELNKK
;
A
#
# COMPACT_ATOMS: atom_id res chain seq x y z
N MET A 1 -8.82 -23.15 -30.80
CA MET A 1 -8.02 -22.56 -29.72
C MET A 1 -8.56 -23.15 -28.42
N GLN A 2 -7.83 -24.06 -27.76
CA GLN A 2 -8.29 -24.62 -26.48
C GLN A 2 -8.12 -23.55 -25.38
N HIS A 3 -9.17 -23.30 -24.61
CA HIS A 3 -9.13 -22.38 -23.47
C HIS A 3 -8.66 -23.11 -22.21
N ALA A 4 -7.77 -22.48 -21.45
CA ALA A 4 -7.36 -22.97 -20.14
C ALA A 4 -8.51 -22.83 -19.12
N PHE A 5 -8.74 -23.87 -18.32
CA PHE A 5 -9.70 -23.86 -17.21
C PHE A 5 -8.94 -23.60 -15.90
N TYR A 6 -9.34 -22.56 -15.16
CA TYR A 6 -8.73 -22.19 -13.88
C TYR A 6 -9.63 -22.63 -12.73
N ASN A 7 -9.11 -23.48 -11.84
CA ASN A 7 -9.80 -23.89 -10.62
C ASN A 7 -9.09 -23.28 -9.41
N PHE A 8 -9.82 -22.49 -8.62
CA PHE A 8 -9.29 -21.82 -7.44
C PHE A 8 -9.50 -22.60 -6.14
N SER A 9 -10.29 -23.68 -6.14
CA SER A 9 -10.70 -24.39 -4.92
C SER A 9 -9.88 -25.66 -4.64
N VAL A 10 -9.22 -26.25 -5.65
CA VAL A 10 -8.50 -27.54 -5.51
C VAL A 10 -7.30 -27.44 -4.56
N LEU A 11 -6.67 -26.27 -4.46
CA LEU A 11 -5.48 -26.08 -3.63
C LEU A 11 -5.81 -25.85 -2.16
N GLU A 12 -7.10 -25.69 -1.80
CA GLU A 12 -7.60 -25.38 -0.45
C GLU A 12 -6.99 -24.13 0.22
N LYS A 13 -6.15 -23.41 -0.53
CA LYS A 13 -5.56 -22.13 -0.15
C LYS A 13 -5.42 -21.23 -1.35
N ARG A 14 -5.47 -19.92 -1.07
CA ARG A 14 -5.32 -18.88 -2.07
C ARG A 14 -4.43 -17.76 -1.55
N ARG A 15 -3.55 -17.27 -2.41
CA ARG A 15 -2.70 -16.12 -2.09
C ARG A 15 -3.46 -14.82 -2.36
N ILE A 16 -3.34 -13.86 -1.45
CA ILE A 16 -3.80 -12.48 -1.60
C ILE A 16 -2.57 -11.61 -1.82
N ASP A 17 -2.61 -10.83 -2.90
CA ASP A 17 -1.58 -9.85 -3.24
C ASP A 17 -2.19 -8.44 -3.07
N ILE A 18 -1.51 -7.60 -2.28
CA ILE A 18 -1.89 -6.20 -2.02
C ILE A 18 -0.68 -5.32 -2.35
N ALA A 19 -0.90 -4.36 -3.24
CA ALA A 19 0.04 -3.28 -3.52
C ALA A 19 -0.31 -2.07 -2.65
N VAL A 20 0.70 -1.45 -2.06
CA VAL A 20 0.58 -0.27 -1.20
C VAL A 20 1.76 0.65 -1.51
N GLU A 21 1.60 1.94 -1.21
CA GLU A 21 2.60 2.96 -1.43
C GLU A 21 2.85 3.77 -0.15
N VAL A 22 4.09 4.20 0.06
CA VAL A 22 4.52 5.02 1.21
C VAL A 22 5.35 6.21 0.76
N SER A 23 5.48 7.22 1.63
CA SER A 23 6.23 8.43 1.34
C SER A 23 7.73 8.16 1.28
N TYR A 24 8.44 8.93 0.45
CA TYR A 24 9.91 8.95 0.43
C TYR A 24 10.55 9.36 1.76
N ALA A 25 9.78 9.97 2.65
CA ALA A 25 10.25 10.42 3.96
C ALA A 25 10.12 9.35 5.06
N ASP A 26 9.39 8.26 4.82
CA ASP A 26 9.18 7.21 5.81
C ASP A 26 10.39 6.27 5.91
N ASP A 27 10.59 5.69 7.10
CA ASP A 27 11.61 4.66 7.34
C ASP A 27 11.15 3.30 6.75
N LEU A 28 11.86 2.82 5.74
CA LEU A 28 11.48 1.61 5.00
C LEU A 28 11.57 0.34 5.83
N ASP A 29 12.58 0.22 6.70
CA ASP A 29 12.72 -0.96 7.57
C ASP A 29 11.55 -1.01 8.57
N LYS A 30 11.17 0.16 9.11
CA LYS A 30 9.99 0.29 9.98
C LYS A 30 8.70 -0.08 9.25
N VAL A 31 8.51 0.38 8.01
CA VAL A 31 7.33 0.08 7.20
C VAL A 31 7.20 -1.43 6.99
N GLU A 32 8.28 -2.10 6.59
CA GLU A 32 8.31 -3.56 6.40
C GLU A 32 7.90 -4.30 7.68
N ASP A 33 8.51 -3.97 8.82
CA ASP A 33 8.22 -4.59 10.11
C ASP A 33 6.76 -4.41 10.53
N VAL A 34 6.21 -3.20 10.35
CA VAL A 34 4.81 -2.89 10.67
C VAL A 34 3.85 -3.68 9.78
N VAL A 35 4.10 -3.75 8.47
CA VAL A 35 3.23 -4.50 7.55
C VAL A 35 3.29 -6.00 7.83
N LEU A 36 4.49 -6.57 7.98
CA LEU A 36 4.68 -7.98 8.26
C LEU A 36 4.01 -8.39 9.57
N SER A 37 4.22 -7.62 10.64
CA SER A 37 3.58 -7.90 11.93
C SER A 37 2.06 -7.78 11.85
N THR A 38 1.54 -6.76 11.15
CA THR A 38 0.10 -6.56 10.97
C THR A 38 -0.56 -7.72 10.22
N ILE A 39 0.03 -8.18 9.13
CA ILE A 39 -0.52 -9.29 8.34
C ILE A 39 -0.38 -10.63 9.06
N LYS A 40 0.76 -10.90 9.71
CA LYS A 40 0.95 -12.11 10.51
C LYS A 40 -0.03 -12.18 11.69
N ASN A 41 -0.49 -11.04 12.21
CA ASN A 41 -1.47 -10.98 13.29
C ASN A 41 -2.93 -10.90 12.80
N CYS A 42 -3.18 -10.87 11.50
CA CYS A 42 -4.53 -10.79 10.96
C CYS A 42 -5.21 -12.16 10.97
N ASP A 43 -6.34 -12.31 11.69
CA ASP A 43 -7.06 -13.59 11.70
C ASP A 43 -7.57 -13.93 10.30
N GLY A 44 -7.30 -15.17 9.86
CA GLY A 44 -7.55 -15.65 8.51
C GLY A 44 -6.29 -15.77 7.65
N ALA A 45 -5.17 -15.16 8.05
CA ALA A 45 -3.87 -15.40 7.42
C ALA A 45 -3.27 -16.73 7.92
N ILE A 46 -2.95 -17.61 6.98
CA ILE A 46 -2.26 -18.88 7.20
C ILE A 46 -0.84 -18.83 6.63
N ASP A 47 -0.03 -19.87 6.89
CA ASP A 47 1.35 -19.98 6.39
C ASP A 47 2.13 -18.67 6.64
N LYS A 48 2.10 -18.16 7.88
CA LYS A 48 2.57 -16.81 8.25
C LYS A 48 4.06 -16.60 7.94
N ASP A 49 4.83 -17.66 8.00
CA ASP A 49 6.23 -17.80 7.61
C ASP A 49 6.46 -17.69 6.09
N LEU A 50 5.45 -17.94 5.26
CA LEU A 50 5.46 -17.75 3.81
C LEU A 50 4.93 -16.37 3.37
N THR A 51 4.66 -15.46 4.30
CA THR A 51 4.28 -14.09 3.97
C THR A 51 5.48 -13.38 3.36
N VAL A 52 5.30 -12.82 2.16
CA VAL A 52 6.36 -12.14 1.41
C VAL A 52 6.06 -10.65 1.34
N PHE A 53 7.03 -9.85 1.75
CA PHE A 53 7.06 -8.41 1.55
C PHE A 53 8.18 -8.07 0.58
N ASP A 54 7.90 -7.24 -0.43
CA ASP A 54 8.91 -6.75 -1.36
C ASP A 54 8.60 -5.31 -1.82
N TYR A 55 9.59 -4.42 -1.71
CA TYR A 55 9.56 -3.13 -2.40
C TYR A 55 9.67 -3.35 -3.91
N SER A 56 8.74 -2.76 -4.67
CA SER A 56 8.62 -3.02 -6.10
C SER A 56 9.23 -1.93 -6.97
N GLU A 57 8.96 -0.65 -6.67
CA GLU A 57 9.39 0.46 -7.52
C GLU A 57 9.44 1.80 -6.76
N PHE A 58 10.23 2.72 -7.32
CA PHE A 58 10.24 4.13 -6.98
C PHE A 58 9.29 4.86 -7.95
N ASP A 59 8.19 5.41 -7.46
CA ASP A 59 7.20 6.16 -8.24
C ASP A 59 7.42 7.68 -8.07
N SER A 60 6.67 8.49 -8.79
CA SER A 60 6.71 9.95 -8.83
C SER A 60 6.57 10.64 -7.48
N SER A 61 5.77 10.11 -6.56
CA SER A 61 5.55 10.68 -5.23
C SER A 61 5.57 9.66 -4.09
N SER A 62 5.94 8.42 -4.37
CA SER A 62 5.88 7.31 -3.43
C SER A 62 6.91 6.23 -3.73
N ILE A 63 7.13 5.36 -2.74
CA ILE A 63 7.82 4.08 -2.89
C ILE A 63 6.77 2.99 -2.74
N ASN A 64 6.66 2.14 -3.77
CA ASN A 64 5.63 1.11 -3.84
C ASN A 64 6.19 -0.23 -3.31
N PHE A 65 5.35 -0.98 -2.62
CA PHE A 65 5.65 -2.34 -2.17
C PHE A 65 4.45 -3.26 -2.34
N ASN A 66 4.74 -4.57 -2.34
CA ASN A 66 3.75 -5.63 -2.33
C ASN A 66 3.83 -6.43 -1.05
N ILE A 67 2.67 -6.82 -0.53
CA ILE A 67 2.54 -7.82 0.52
C ILE A 67 1.69 -8.98 0.00
N ARG A 68 2.23 -10.19 0.12
CA ARG A 68 1.60 -11.42 -0.36
C ARG A 68 1.48 -12.41 0.80
N PHE A 69 0.27 -12.87 1.07
CA PHE A 69 -0.01 -13.81 2.17
C PHE A 69 -1.08 -14.82 1.76
N TRP A 70 -1.15 -15.93 2.49
CA TRP A 70 -2.05 -17.04 2.18
C TRP A 70 -3.27 -17.04 3.08
N ILE A 71 -4.39 -17.52 2.53
CA ILE A 71 -5.65 -17.75 3.23
C ILE A 71 -6.17 -19.14 2.89
N GLU A 72 -6.98 -19.72 3.77
CA GLU A 72 -7.77 -20.91 3.42
C GLU A 72 -8.82 -20.53 2.37
N TYR A 73 -8.93 -21.34 1.31
CA TYR A 73 -9.89 -21.09 0.25
C TYR A 73 -10.23 -22.38 -0.51
N PRO A 74 -11.52 -22.76 -0.60
CA PRO A 74 -12.70 -21.99 -0.18
C PRO A 74 -12.93 -22.05 1.34
N GLY A 75 -13.36 -20.94 1.94
CA GLY A 75 -13.55 -20.85 3.39
C GLY A 75 -13.99 -19.44 3.80
N GLU A 76 -14.15 -19.25 5.11
CA GLU A 76 -14.40 -17.94 5.72
C GLU A 76 -13.18 -17.52 6.56
N PRO A 77 -12.70 -16.26 6.45
CA PRO A 77 -13.25 -15.19 5.62
C PRO A 77 -13.00 -15.41 4.12
N SER A 78 -14.00 -15.10 3.29
CA SER A 78 -13.83 -15.13 1.83
C SER A 78 -12.63 -14.29 1.34
N TYR A 79 -12.11 -14.59 0.14
CA TYR A 79 -10.98 -13.86 -0.47
C TYR A 79 -11.11 -12.33 -0.40
N PHE A 80 -12.28 -11.79 -0.77
CA PHE A 80 -12.50 -10.34 -0.77
C PHE A 80 -12.66 -9.79 0.65
N ALA A 81 -13.29 -10.53 1.55
CA ALA A 81 -13.42 -10.13 2.95
C ALA A 81 -12.04 -10.05 3.61
N MET A 82 -11.19 -11.05 3.38
CA MET A 82 -9.83 -11.07 3.93
C MET A 82 -8.95 -9.99 3.32
N LYS A 83 -9.02 -9.75 2.00
CA LYS A 83 -8.32 -8.62 1.36
C LYS A 83 -8.75 -7.28 1.96
N ASN A 84 -10.05 -7.05 2.15
CA ASN A 84 -10.57 -5.82 2.76
C ASN A 84 -10.11 -5.67 4.22
N LYS A 85 -10.13 -6.76 5.00
CA LYS A 85 -9.65 -6.77 6.39
C LYS A 85 -8.17 -6.38 6.46
N ALA A 86 -7.34 -6.98 5.61
CA ALA A 86 -5.92 -6.69 5.53
C ALA A 86 -5.61 -5.23 5.17
N ILE A 87 -6.30 -4.66 4.16
CA ILE A 87 -6.12 -3.24 3.78
C ILE A 87 -6.44 -2.31 4.95
N LYS A 88 -7.57 -2.54 5.64
CA LYS A 88 -7.96 -1.73 6.81
C LYS A 88 -6.97 -1.87 7.96
N ALA A 89 -6.47 -3.08 8.19
CA ALA A 89 -5.49 -3.34 9.24
C ALA A 89 -4.16 -2.62 8.96
N ILE A 90 -3.64 -2.71 7.73
CA ILE A 90 -2.41 -2.00 7.31
C ILE A 90 -2.61 -0.49 7.48
N LYS A 91 -3.72 0.07 6.99
CA LYS A 91 -3.97 1.50 7.13
C LYS A 91 -4.02 1.96 8.59
N LYS A 92 -4.69 1.19 9.46
CA LYS A 92 -4.75 1.48 10.89
C LYS A 92 -3.37 1.42 11.55
N ALA A 93 -2.56 0.42 11.19
CA ALA A 93 -1.20 0.29 11.70
C ALA A 93 -0.31 1.44 11.25
N PHE A 94 -0.47 1.92 10.01
CA PHE A 94 0.25 3.09 9.51
C PHE A 94 -0.13 4.36 10.27
N ASP A 95 -1.42 4.57 10.54
CA ASP A 95 -1.89 5.70 11.34
C ASP A 95 -1.36 5.68 12.77
N GLU A 96 -1.22 4.50 13.38
CA GLU A 96 -0.68 4.34 14.74
C GLU A 96 0.84 4.53 14.81
N GLN A 97 1.54 4.38 13.68
CA GLN A 97 3.00 4.41 13.60
C GLN A 97 3.53 5.64 12.85
N ASP A 98 2.66 6.62 12.56
CA ASP A 98 2.96 7.84 11.82
C ASP A 98 3.60 7.57 10.44
N ILE A 99 3.19 6.49 9.75
CA ILE A 99 3.61 6.17 8.38
C ILE A 99 2.66 6.84 7.38
N THR A 100 3.23 7.55 6.40
CA THR A 100 2.44 8.38 5.49
C THR A 100 2.15 7.66 4.16
N ILE A 101 0.87 7.55 3.81
CA ILE A 101 0.46 7.22 2.43
C ILE A 101 0.32 8.55 1.67
N PRO A 102 1.21 8.84 0.71
CA PRO A 102 1.24 10.13 0.05
C PRO A 102 0.05 10.30 -0.89
N PHE A 103 -0.42 11.54 -1.03
CA PHE A 103 -1.25 11.92 -2.17
C PHE A 103 -0.34 12.20 -3.37
N PRO A 104 -0.88 12.22 -4.61
CA PRO A 104 -0.12 12.69 -5.76
C PRO A 104 0.41 14.11 -5.54
N ILE A 105 1.73 14.27 -5.53
CA ILE A 105 2.40 15.57 -5.32
C ILE A 105 2.81 16.16 -6.68
N ARG A 106 2.71 17.48 -6.81
CA ARG A 106 3.30 18.23 -7.93
C ARG A 106 4.17 19.36 -7.39
N THR A 107 5.44 19.35 -7.77
CA THR A 107 6.35 20.46 -7.49
C THR A 107 6.09 21.59 -8.49
N LEU A 108 5.78 22.78 -7.97
CA LEU A 108 5.72 24.00 -8.76
C LEU A 108 7.05 24.75 -8.62
N ASP A 109 7.83 24.79 -9.70
CA ASP A 109 9.01 25.64 -9.79
C ASP A 109 8.65 26.95 -10.50
N PHE A 110 8.82 28.07 -9.79
CA PHE A 110 8.47 29.40 -10.30
C PHE A 110 9.62 30.12 -11.02
N GLY A 111 10.83 29.55 -11.05
CA GLY A 111 11.98 30.07 -11.82
C GLY A 111 12.42 31.52 -11.52
N ILE A 112 13.62 31.90 -11.98
CA ILE A 112 14.24 33.22 -11.74
C ILE A 112 13.58 34.34 -12.60
N LYS A 113 12.89 33.98 -13.70
CA LYS A 113 12.32 34.95 -14.67
C LYS A 113 10.80 35.12 -14.61
N GLY A 114 10.09 34.33 -13.81
CA GLY A 114 8.62 34.24 -13.88
C GLY A 114 7.87 34.50 -12.57
N GLY A 115 8.53 34.41 -11.41
CA GLY A 115 7.91 34.72 -10.13
C GLY A 115 7.91 36.22 -9.85
N GLN A 116 6.74 36.86 -9.84
CA GLN A 116 6.60 38.12 -9.10
C GLN A 116 6.67 37.78 -7.61
N LYS A 117 7.44 38.56 -6.82
CA LYS A 117 7.46 38.36 -5.37
C LYS A 117 6.04 38.55 -4.84
N LEU A 118 5.59 37.77 -3.85
CA LEU A 118 4.27 37.96 -3.24
C LEU A 118 4.03 39.41 -2.80
N SER A 119 5.10 40.13 -2.42
CA SER A 119 5.06 41.55 -2.08
C SER A 119 4.69 42.49 -3.24
N GLN A 120 4.75 42.03 -4.49
CA GLN A 120 4.46 42.79 -5.72
C GLN A 120 3.06 42.48 -6.28
N MET A 121 2.37 41.47 -5.74
CA MET A 121 0.97 41.22 -6.10
C MET A 121 0.09 42.21 -5.34
N GLU A 122 -0.56 43.14 -6.05
CA GLU A 122 -1.64 43.92 -5.48
C GLU A 122 -2.81 42.98 -5.16
N LEU A 123 -2.92 42.62 -3.87
CA LEU A 123 -4.07 41.92 -3.35
C LEU A 123 -5.27 42.86 -3.52
N ASN A 124 -6.08 42.62 -4.56
CA ASN A 124 -7.40 43.22 -4.67
C ASN A 124 -8.23 42.80 -3.46
N LYS A 125 -8.16 43.61 -2.41
CA LYS A 125 -9.08 43.56 -1.27
C LYS A 125 -10.47 43.92 -1.83
N LYS A 126 -11.30 42.91 -2.02
CA LYS A 126 -12.76 43.09 -2.03
C LYS A 126 -13.24 43.24 -0.61
#